data_AF-A0A2G5DK76-F1
#
_entry.id   AF-A0A2G5DK76-F1
#
_cell.length_a   1.000
_cell.length_b   1.000
_cell.length_c   1.000
_cell.angle_alpha   90.00
_cell.angle_beta   90.00
_cell.angle_gamma   90.00
#
_symmetry.space_group_name_H-M   'P 1'
#
loop_
_entity.id
_entity.type
_entity.pdbx_description
1 polymer ?
#
loop_
_entity_poly.entity_id
_entity_poly.type
_entity_poly.pdbx_seq_one_letter_code
_entity_poly.pdbx_strand_id
1 'polypeptide(L)'
;MQEERERESRLYREREDRREEEEEEEAKMGGGMEAKKNKFVEDWGAARENLEHNFRWTRRNFALIGIFGIAVPILVYKGIVRDFHMQDEDAGRPYRKFL
;
A
#
# COMPACT_ATOMS: atom_id res chain seq x y z
N MET A 1 11.57 20.56 58.49
CA MET A 1 12.39 19.36 58.15
C MET A 1 11.58 18.08 57.98
N GLN A 2 10.64 17.69 58.86
CA GLN A 2 9.81 16.48 58.64
C GLN A 2 8.72 16.68 57.56
N GLU A 3 8.04 17.83 57.57
CA GLU A 3 6.98 18.13 56.59
C GLU A 3 7.47 18.19 55.14
N GLU A 4 8.72 18.64 54.91
CA GLU A 4 9.29 18.69 53.56
C GLU A 4 9.56 17.29 53.00
N ARG A 5 10.03 16.36 53.83
CA ARG A 5 10.21 14.95 53.42
C ARG A 5 8.87 14.27 53.11
N GLU A 6 7.82 14.63 53.82
CA GLU A 6 6.47 14.13 53.53
C GLU A 6 5.88 14.74 52.26
N ARG A 7 6.26 15.97 51.91
CA ARG A 7 5.86 16.60 50.64
C ARG A 7 6.63 15.99 49.47
N GLU A 8 7.94 15.79 49.62
CA GLU A 8 8.77 15.15 48.59
C GLU A 8 8.34 13.70 48.33
N SER A 9 8.03 12.93 49.38
CA SER A 9 7.54 11.55 49.21
C SER A 9 6.18 11.48 48.53
N ARG A 10 5.27 12.42 48.81
CA ARG A 10 3.99 12.55 48.09
C ARG A 10 4.20 12.92 46.63
N LEU A 11 5.11 13.85 46.36
CA LEU A 11 5.40 14.34 45.03
C LEU A 11 6.13 13.30 44.18
N TYR A 12 6.95 12.44 44.81
CA TYR A 12 7.56 11.28 44.16
C TYR A 12 6.49 10.26 43.76
N ARG A 13 5.57 9.91 44.67
CA ARG A 13 4.48 8.97 44.40
C ARG A 13 3.57 9.47 43.27
N GLU A 14 3.19 10.74 43.31
CA GLU A 14 2.34 11.35 42.27
C GLU A 14 3.01 11.38 40.88
N ARG A 15 4.35 11.44 40.83
CA ARG A 15 5.11 11.36 39.57
C ARG A 15 5.24 9.93 39.05
N GLU A 16 5.32 8.94 39.94
CA GLU A 16 5.30 7.53 39.52
C GLU A 16 3.92 7.16 39.00
N ASP A 17 2.85 7.52 39.72
CA ASP A 17 1.48 7.26 39.29
C ASP A 17 1.21 7.89 37.90
N ARG A 18 1.68 9.13 37.67
CA ARG A 18 1.56 9.79 36.36
C ARG A 18 2.39 9.11 35.27
N ARG A 19 3.58 8.60 35.58
CA ARG A 19 4.39 7.85 34.62
C ARG A 19 3.74 6.54 34.25
N GLU A 20 3.17 5.82 35.22
CA GLU A 20 2.43 4.60 34.97
C GLU A 20 1.20 4.87 34.09
N GLU A 21 0.48 5.97 34.36
CA GLU A 21 -0.64 6.40 33.51
C GLU A 21 -0.19 6.76 32.09
N GLU A 22 0.91 7.50 31.94
CA GLU A 22 1.48 7.86 30.62
C GLU A 22 1.97 6.63 29.85
N GLU A 23 2.64 5.69 30.51
CA GLU A 23 3.07 4.41 29.91
C GLU A 23 1.87 3.53 29.54
N GLU A 24 0.82 3.51 30.37
CA GLU A 24 -0.41 2.78 30.07
C GLU A 24 -1.18 3.45 28.92
N GLU A 25 -1.18 4.78 28.84
CA GLU A 25 -1.77 5.52 27.73
C GLU A 25 -0.97 5.31 26.43
N GLU A 26 0.37 5.33 26.48
CA GLU A 26 1.24 5.01 25.36
C GLU A 26 1.03 3.56 24.89
N ALA A 27 0.90 2.62 25.83
CA ALA A 27 0.56 1.22 25.53
C ALA A 27 -0.85 1.08 24.92
N LYS A 28 -1.83 1.88 25.36
CA LYS A 28 -3.19 1.91 24.80
C LYS A 28 -3.24 2.55 23.41
N MET A 29 -2.51 3.66 23.19
CA MET A 29 -2.41 4.33 21.89
C MET A 29 -1.58 3.52 20.89
N GLY A 30 -0.59 2.75 21.36
CA GLY A 30 0.26 1.88 20.55
C GLY A 30 -0.32 0.47 20.29
N GLY A 31 -1.28 0.02 21.09
CA GLY A 31 -1.82 -1.35 21.08
C GLY A 31 -3.31 -1.48 20.72
N GLY A 32 -3.91 -0.47 20.10
CA GLY A 32 -5.37 -0.32 20.01
C GLY A 32 -6.06 -0.62 18.66
N MET A 33 -5.30 -0.96 17.60
CA MET A 33 -5.88 -1.34 16.30
C MET A 33 -5.48 -2.75 15.87
N GLU A 34 -5.41 -3.68 16.82
CA GLU A 34 -5.11 -5.06 16.49
C GLU A 34 -6.37 -5.79 16.01
N ALA A 35 -6.67 -5.64 14.72
CA ALA A 35 -7.44 -6.67 14.04
C ALA A 35 -6.80 -8.03 14.34
N LYS A 36 -7.60 -9.02 14.76
CA LYS A 36 -7.09 -10.35 15.13
C LYS A 36 -6.25 -10.91 13.99
N LYS A 37 -4.92 -10.93 14.16
CA LYS A 37 -3.98 -11.41 13.14
C LYS A 37 -4.32 -12.84 12.77
N ASN A 38 -4.61 -13.05 11.49
CA ASN A 38 -4.88 -14.38 10.95
C ASN A 38 -3.65 -14.81 10.18
N LYS A 39 -2.97 -15.84 10.68
CA LYS A 39 -1.75 -16.39 10.06
C LYS A 39 -1.89 -16.60 8.54
N PHE A 40 -3.04 -17.12 8.07
CA PHE A 40 -3.24 -17.37 6.65
C PHE A 40 -3.37 -16.09 5.82
N VAL A 41 -3.91 -15.02 6.42
CA VAL A 41 -4.05 -13.71 5.75
C VAL A 41 -2.69 -13.01 5.71
N GLU A 42 -1.95 -13.06 6.82
CA GLU A 42 -0.60 -12.49 6.89
C GLU A 42 0.37 -13.22 5.95
N ASP A 43 0.38 -14.56 5.95
CA ASP A 43 1.22 -15.37 5.06
C ASP A 43 0.87 -15.12 3.59
N TRP A 44 -0.43 -14.96 3.26
CA TRP A 44 -0.87 -14.63 1.90
C TRP A 44 -0.46 -13.22 1.48
N GLY A 45 -0.60 -12.23 2.37
CA GLY A 45 -0.14 -10.86 2.15
C GLY A 45 1.36 -10.82 1.90
N ALA A 46 2.13 -11.44 2.80
CA ALA A 46 3.59 -11.55 2.69
C ALA A 46 4.02 -12.23 1.39
N ALA A 47 3.35 -13.29 0.95
CA ALA A 47 3.66 -13.97 -0.31
C ALA A 47 3.42 -13.09 -1.55
N ARG A 48 2.43 -12.19 -1.50
CA ARG A 48 2.13 -11.25 -2.61
C ARG A 48 3.12 -10.10 -2.66
N GLU A 49 3.51 -9.59 -1.49
CA GLU A 49 4.49 -8.52 -1.37
C GLU A 49 5.88 -8.95 -1.80
N ASN A 50 6.20 -10.25 -1.66
CA ASN A 50 7.51 -10.84 -1.95
C ASN A 50 7.51 -11.73 -3.21
N LEU A 51 6.57 -11.49 -4.14
CA LEU A 51 6.38 -12.35 -5.31
C LEU A 51 7.59 -12.32 -6.26
N GLU A 52 8.33 -11.22 -6.29
CA GLU A 52 9.55 -11.02 -7.07
C GLU A 52 10.66 -12.01 -6.71
N HIS A 53 10.75 -12.44 -5.44
CA HIS A 53 11.73 -13.44 -5.02
C HIS A 53 11.46 -14.82 -5.62
N ASN A 54 10.19 -15.11 -5.92
CA ASN A 54 9.76 -16.37 -6.51
C ASN A 54 9.64 -16.30 -8.04
N PHE A 55 9.78 -15.12 -8.63
CA PHE A 55 9.65 -14.94 -10.07
C PHE A 55 10.81 -15.60 -10.81
N ARG A 56 10.47 -16.30 -11.91
CA ARG A 56 11.46 -16.96 -12.77
C ARG A 56 11.28 -16.56 -14.21
N TRP A 57 12.40 -16.32 -14.89
CA TRP A 57 12.44 -16.10 -16.33
C TRP A 57 12.23 -17.43 -17.06
N THR A 58 10.98 -17.71 -17.42
CA THR A 58 10.61 -18.87 -18.23
C THR A 58 10.12 -18.41 -19.59
N ARG A 59 10.16 -19.30 -20.60
CA ARG A 59 9.61 -19.00 -21.94
C ARG A 59 8.14 -18.57 -21.86
N ARG A 60 7.37 -19.16 -20.95
CA ARG A 60 5.97 -18.78 -20.70
C ARG A 60 5.85 -17.36 -20.14
N ASN A 61 6.67 -17.02 -19.14
CA ASN A 61 6.61 -15.68 -18.54
C ASN A 61 7.08 -14.60 -19.52
N PHE A 62 8.10 -14.87 -20.32
CA PHE A 62 8.49 -13.98 -21.42
C PHE A 62 7.37 -13.80 -22.45
N ALA A 63 6.68 -14.87 -22.85
CA ALA A 63 5.55 -14.78 -23.77
C ALA A 63 4.40 -13.95 -23.17
N LEU A 64 4.09 -14.13 -21.89
CA LEU A 64 3.06 -13.35 -21.19
C LEU A 64 3.41 -11.86 -21.13
N ILE A 65 4.66 -11.53 -20.79
CA ILE A 65 5.14 -10.14 -20.77
C ILE A 65 5.07 -9.53 -22.18
N GLY A 66 5.48 -10.28 -23.22
CA GLY A 66 5.40 -9.80 -24.60
C GLY A 66 3.97 -9.56 -25.06
N ILE A 67 3.04 -10.47 -24.75
CA ILE A 67 1.64 -10.35 -25.16
C ILE A 67 0.97 -9.20 -24.41
N PHE A 68 0.99 -9.22 -23.07
CA PHE A 68 0.22 -8.28 -22.27
C PHE A 68 0.95 -6.94 -22.04
N GLY A 69 2.28 -6.94 -22.00
CA GLY A 69 3.07 -5.73 -21.82
C GLY A 69 3.32 -4.95 -23.12
N ILE A 70 3.26 -5.60 -24.28
CA ILE A 70 3.59 -4.96 -25.58
C ILE A 70 2.47 -5.13 -26.59
N ALA A 71 2.13 -6.37 -26.96
CA ALA A 71 1.24 -6.61 -28.10
C ALA A 71 -0.17 -6.04 -27.86
N VAL A 72 -0.78 -6.33 -26.70
CA VAL A 72 -2.14 -5.89 -26.36
C VAL A 72 -2.22 -4.36 -26.33
N PRO A 73 -1.38 -3.60 -25.61
CA PRO A 73 -1.41 -2.13 -25.63
C PRO A 73 -1.29 -1.53 -27.03
N ILE A 74 -0.39 -2.06 -27.87
CA ILE A 74 -0.20 -1.56 -29.24
C ILE A 74 -1.43 -1.83 -30.10
N LEU A 75 -1.99 -3.03 -30.02
CA LEU A 75 -3.18 -3.39 -30.80
C LEU A 75 -4.40 -2.58 -30.38
N VAL A 76 -4.58 -2.37 -29.07
CA VAL A 76 -5.66 -1.51 -28.55
C VAL A 76 -5.48 -0.08 -29.04
N TYR A 77 -4.27 0.49 -28.94
CA TYR A 77 -3.99 1.84 -29.45
C TYR A 77 -4.30 1.95 -30.94
N LYS A 78 -3.75 1.06 -31.77
CA LYS A 78 -3.99 1.06 -33.22
C LYS A 78 -5.46 0.87 -33.58
N GLY A 79 -6.17 0.01 -32.85
CA GLY A 79 -7.60 -0.21 -33.04
C GLY A 79 -8.40 1.06 -32.77
N ILE A 80 -8.18 1.68 -31.61
CA ILE A 80 -8.83 2.93 -31.22
C ILE A 80 -8.53 4.04 -32.23
N VAL A 81 -7.26 4.25 -32.56
CA VAL A 81 -6.82 5.27 -33.53
C VAL A 81 -7.52 5.08 -34.87
N ARG A 82 -7.54 3.86 -35.40
CA ARG A 82 -8.25 3.54 -36.65
C ARG A 82 -9.74 3.86 -36.54
N ASP A 83 -10.40 3.46 -35.47
CA ASP A 83 -11.83 3.70 -35.28
C ASP A 83 -12.15 5.21 -35.21
N PHE A 84 -11.27 6.01 -34.58
CA PHE A 84 -11.39 7.47 -34.59
C PHE A 84 -11.18 8.08 -35.97
N HIS A 85 -10.24 7.55 -36.75
CA HIS A 85 -10.02 8.02 -38.12
C HIS A 85 -11.19 7.70 -39.04
N MET A 86 -11.75 6.50 -38.93
CA MET A 86 -12.96 6.13 -39.66
C MET A 86 -14.12 7.08 -39.34
N GLN A 87 -14.30 7.43 -38.06
CA GLN A 87 -15.31 8.42 -37.66
C GLN A 87 -15.02 9.84 -38.17
N ASP A 88 -13.76 10.28 -38.17
CA ASP A 88 -13.39 11.58 -38.71
C ASP A 88 -13.59 11.62 -40.24
N GLU A 89 -13.29 10.53 -40.97
CA GLU A 89 -13.56 10.38 -42.41
C GLU A 89 -15.07 10.46 -42.71
N ASP A 90 -15.89 9.70 -41.98
CA ASP A 90 -17.35 9.72 -42.11
C ASP A 90 -17.94 11.11 -41.79
N ALA A 91 -17.31 11.86 -40.89
CA ALA A 91 -17.70 13.22 -40.51
C ALA A 91 -17.08 14.31 -41.40
N GLY A 92 -16.28 13.97 -42.41
CA GLY A 92 -15.59 14.93 -43.29
C GLY A 92 -14.54 15.79 -42.58
N ARG A 93 -13.99 15.31 -41.45
CA ARG A 93 -12.99 16.01 -40.64
C ARG A 93 -11.57 15.61 -41.06
N PRO A 94 -10.59 16.51 -40.94
CA PRO A 94 -9.20 16.17 -41.26
C PRO A 94 -8.63 15.16 -40.25
N TYR A 95 -7.78 14.26 -40.75
CA TYR A 95 -7.11 13.23 -39.98
C TYR A 95 -6.28 13.84 -38.83
N ARG A 96 -6.52 13.39 -37.60
CA ARG A 96 -5.79 13.85 -36.42
C ARG A 96 -4.62 12.92 -36.11
N LYS A 97 -3.48 13.49 -35.73
CA LYS A 97 -2.38 12.71 -35.17
C LYS A 97 -2.66 12.43 -33.70
N PHE A 98 -2.92 11.18 -33.40
CA PHE A 98 -2.83 10.64 -32.04
C PHE A 98 -1.34 10.34 -31.75
N LEU A 99 -1.00 10.14 -30.48
CA LEU A 99 0.37 9.91 -29.95
C LEU A 99 1.39 9.32 -30.95
#